data_AF-A0A914NVZ2-F1
#
_entry.id   AF-A0A914NVZ2-F1
#
_cell.length_a   1.000
_cell.length_b   1.000
_cell.length_c   1.000
_cell.angle_alpha   90.00
_cell.angle_beta   90.00
_cell.angle_gamma   90.00
#
_symmetry.space_group_name_H-M   'P 1'
#
loop_
_entity.id
_entity.type
_entity.pdbx_description
1 polymer ?
#
loop_
_entity_poly.entity_id
_entity_poly.type
_entity_poly.pdbx_seq_one_letter_code
_entity_poly.pdbx_strand_id
1 'polypeptide(L)'
;MMMRVLSDINSLLVRARYHQDQLQSSIYGFRMETAYEQNNLANINSNILPISLGKSTRKHVLPVEVCVCPEHFEGNSCERCQLGYRRVNNQLFDGICKKCECQGHSQECDTFSGKCLNCQHNTTGPRCEQCLPGFYGNPSLGGVLGQCKPCACPTVENPRSIQCTLSQLVLEGAAAVNQDEYVCTACEAGYDGNKCEICADGYFGDPFASDPQKSCRPCECNGNIDNAAIGNCDRTTGECLRCIGYTTGPKCEECLPNHWGSALAHTCRPCRCHSFGSLSPQCSNQTGQCQCREGYTSDRCDRCLPGHGDVGNGCPECKCNITGSLG
;
A
#
# COMPACT_ATOMS: atom_id res chain seq x y z
N MET A 1 2.16 -13.47 53.20
CA MET A 1 2.92 -12.32 53.74
C MET A 1 4.04 -12.05 52.74
N MET A 2 3.93 -11.01 51.91
CA MET A 2 4.96 -10.69 50.90
C MET A 2 6.24 -10.22 51.61
N MET A 3 7.39 -10.83 51.27
CA MET A 3 8.69 -10.35 51.76
C MET A 3 9.05 -9.02 51.11
N ARG A 4 9.49 -8.06 51.92
CA ARG A 4 10.15 -6.84 51.45
C ARG A 4 11.62 -7.19 51.22
N VAL A 5 11.98 -7.56 50.00
CA VAL A 5 13.39 -7.75 49.63
C VAL A 5 13.97 -6.39 49.28
N LEU A 6 15.03 -6.00 49.98
CA LEU A 6 15.88 -4.90 49.56
C LEU A 6 16.67 -5.37 48.34
N SER A 7 16.35 -4.83 47.16
CA SER A 7 17.11 -5.08 45.93
C SER A 7 17.95 -3.85 45.54
N ASP A 8 19.08 -4.09 44.87
CA ASP A 8 19.92 -3.07 44.24
C ASP A 8 20.46 -1.98 45.20
N ILE A 9 20.83 -2.36 46.44
CA ILE A 9 21.49 -1.45 47.39
C ILE A 9 22.93 -1.17 46.92
N ASN A 10 23.13 -0.06 46.22
CA ASN A 10 24.47 0.38 45.81
C ASN A 10 25.27 1.05 46.94
N SER A 11 24.60 1.63 47.94
CA SER A 11 25.27 2.21 49.10
C SER A 11 24.32 2.32 50.29
N LEU A 12 24.84 2.11 51.51
CA LEU A 12 24.15 2.40 52.76
C LEU A 12 24.86 3.58 53.42
N LEU A 13 24.28 4.76 53.34
CA LEU A 13 24.89 6.00 53.85
C LEU A 13 24.27 6.36 55.21
N VAL A 14 25.12 6.49 56.23
CA VAL A 14 24.71 6.92 57.57
C VAL A 14 25.09 8.39 57.76
N ARG A 15 24.11 9.25 58.10
CA ARG A 15 24.34 10.68 58.38
C ARG A 15 24.16 10.95 59.87
N ALA A 16 25.23 11.37 60.53
CA ALA A 16 25.19 11.87 61.90
C ALA A 16 25.05 13.40 61.92
N ARG A 17 24.38 13.94 62.95
CA ARG A 17 24.30 15.38 63.23
C ARG A 17 24.90 15.65 64.61
N TYR A 18 25.56 16.79 64.76
CA TYR A 18 26.14 17.21 66.03
C TYR A 18 25.06 17.30 67.13
N HIS A 19 25.36 16.70 68.28
CA HIS A 19 24.52 16.70 69.47
C HIS A 19 25.41 16.87 70.71
N GLN A 20 24.90 17.52 71.75
CA GLN A 20 25.69 17.83 72.97
C GLN A 20 25.78 16.63 73.93
N ASP A 21 24.81 15.72 73.90
CA ASP A 21 24.86 14.46 74.64
C ASP A 21 25.56 13.35 73.83
N GLN A 22 26.42 12.58 74.48
CA GLN A 22 27.12 11.45 73.88
C GLN A 22 26.13 10.28 73.67
N LEU A 23 25.50 10.23 72.51
CA LEU A 23 24.66 9.09 72.09
C LEU A 23 25.52 8.10 71.29
N GLN A 24 25.89 6.98 71.92
CA GLN A 24 26.49 5.84 71.24
C GLN A 24 25.38 4.97 70.66
N SER A 25 25.29 4.89 69.34
CA SER A 25 24.43 3.92 68.65
C SER A 25 25.32 2.94 67.89
N SER A 26 25.31 1.68 68.30
CA SER A 26 25.91 0.59 67.54
C SER A 26 24.82 -0.05 66.71
N ILE A 27 25.04 -0.16 65.40
CA ILE A 27 24.24 -1.08 64.59
C ILE A 27 25.02 -2.38 64.52
N TYR A 28 24.57 -3.38 65.28
CA TYR A 28 25.19 -4.70 65.38
C TYR A 28 24.15 -5.75 65.02
N GLY A 29 24.57 -6.85 64.40
CA GLY A 29 23.67 -7.92 63.98
C GLY A 29 23.08 -7.79 62.58
N PHE A 30 23.66 -6.96 61.69
CA PHE A 30 23.41 -7.12 60.26
C PHE A 30 23.87 -8.52 59.83
N ARG A 31 22.91 -9.39 59.54
CA ARG A 31 23.14 -10.69 58.93
C ARG A 31 22.39 -10.70 57.60
N MET A 32 23.10 -11.02 56.53
CA MET A 32 22.49 -11.41 55.27
C MET A 32 22.58 -12.93 55.21
N GLU A 33 21.49 -13.60 54.89
CA GLU A 33 21.53 -15.05 54.69
C GLU A 33 22.42 -15.35 53.47
N THR A 34 23.58 -15.93 53.71
CA THR A 34 24.50 -16.39 52.68
C THR A 34 24.29 -17.88 52.46
N ALA A 35 23.94 -18.28 51.23
CA ALA A 35 23.87 -19.69 50.87
C ALA A 35 25.22 -20.38 51.08
N TYR A 36 25.22 -21.58 51.67
CA TYR A 36 26.40 -22.40 51.88
C TYR A 36 26.30 -23.72 51.10
N GLU A 37 27.46 -24.28 50.75
CA GLU A 37 27.57 -25.57 50.07
C GLU A 37 27.07 -26.71 50.97
N GLN A 38 26.05 -27.46 50.53
CA GLN A 38 25.62 -28.67 51.24
C GLN A 38 26.52 -29.83 50.85
N ASN A 39 27.51 -30.13 51.69
CA ASN A 39 28.24 -31.38 51.59
C ASN A 39 27.28 -32.54 51.87
N ASN A 40 27.16 -33.42 50.86
CA ASN A 40 26.45 -34.70 50.91
C ASN A 40 26.54 -35.37 52.29
N LEU A 41 25.40 -35.81 52.83
CA LEU A 41 25.23 -37.21 53.24
C LEU A 41 23.75 -37.54 53.50
N ALA A 42 23.20 -38.30 52.56
CA ALA A 42 22.31 -39.45 52.72
C ALA A 42 21.12 -39.43 53.73
N ASN A 43 19.97 -39.79 53.14
CA ASN A 43 18.81 -40.48 53.72
C ASN A 43 17.74 -39.63 54.43
N ILE A 44 16.60 -39.40 53.78
CA ILE A 44 15.28 -39.97 54.14
C ILE A 44 14.24 -39.54 53.08
N ASN A 45 13.39 -40.51 52.72
CA ASN A 45 12.47 -40.54 51.57
C ASN A 45 11.31 -39.55 51.62
N SER A 46 11.13 -38.74 50.56
CA SER A 46 9.82 -38.32 50.07
C SER A 46 9.91 -37.73 48.65
N ASN A 47 9.12 -38.31 47.75
CA ASN A 47 9.09 -38.12 46.29
C ASN A 47 8.88 -36.66 45.83
N ILE A 48 9.91 -35.98 45.31
CA ILE A 48 9.82 -34.91 44.30
C ILE A 48 11.06 -35.00 43.39
N LEU A 49 10.88 -35.17 42.07
CA LEU A 49 11.94 -35.19 41.05
C LEU A 49 12.38 -33.76 40.66
N PRO A 50 13.67 -33.52 40.41
CA PRO A 50 14.06 -32.70 39.28
C PRO A 50 15.08 -33.37 38.34
N ILE A 51 15.09 -32.85 37.12
CA ILE A 51 15.62 -33.40 35.88
C ILE A 51 17.15 -33.49 35.88
N SER A 52 17.65 -34.67 35.54
CA SER A 52 19.05 -34.96 35.23
C SER A 52 19.36 -34.56 33.78
N LEU A 53 20.38 -33.73 33.56
CA LEU A 53 21.12 -33.69 32.28
C LEU A 53 22.56 -33.19 32.49
N GLY A 54 23.53 -34.09 32.26
CA GLY A 54 24.90 -33.75 31.85
C GLY A 54 25.91 -33.43 32.96
N LYS A 55 26.88 -34.33 33.14
CA LYS A 55 28.09 -34.14 33.97
C LYS A 55 28.89 -32.93 33.50
N SER A 56 28.64 -31.78 34.11
CA SER A 56 29.54 -30.63 34.15
C SER A 56 29.88 -30.35 35.61
N THR A 57 31.16 -30.27 35.93
CA THR A 57 31.73 -30.05 37.27
C THR A 57 31.56 -28.60 37.75
N ARG A 58 30.37 -28.01 37.55
CA ARG A 58 29.99 -26.74 38.16
C ARG A 58 28.94 -27.00 39.22
N LYS A 59 29.35 -26.80 40.48
CA LYS A 59 28.50 -26.76 41.66
C LYS A 59 27.41 -25.69 41.44
N HIS A 60 26.14 -26.10 41.38
CA HIS A 60 25.01 -25.17 41.34
C HIS A 60 24.55 -24.87 42.78
N VAL A 61 24.57 -23.59 43.16
CA VAL A 61 24.08 -23.06 44.44
C VAL A 61 22.55 -22.98 44.38
N LEU A 62 21.84 -23.46 45.41
CA LEU A 62 20.39 -23.30 45.52
C LEU A 62 20.06 -21.88 46.04
N PRO A 63 19.12 -21.14 45.43
CA PRO A 63 18.75 -19.79 45.86
C PRO A 63 18.05 -19.79 47.23
N VAL A 64 18.31 -18.76 48.04
CA VAL A 64 17.87 -18.61 49.46
C VAL A 64 16.38 -18.31 49.61
N GLU A 65 15.69 -17.93 48.54
CA GLU A 65 14.29 -17.52 48.59
C GLU A 65 13.54 -18.15 47.42
N VAL A 66 12.76 -19.20 47.70
CA VAL A 66 11.80 -19.79 46.77
C VAL A 66 10.42 -19.47 47.33
N CYS A 67 9.88 -18.33 46.91
CA CYS A 67 8.56 -17.89 47.36
C CYS A 67 7.45 -18.64 46.60
N VAL A 68 6.36 -18.96 47.29
CA VAL A 68 5.10 -19.33 46.63
C VAL A 68 4.46 -18.04 46.14
N CYS A 69 4.47 -17.82 44.83
CA CYS A 69 4.02 -16.56 44.26
C CYS A 69 2.50 -16.43 44.19
N PRO A 70 1.96 -15.21 44.43
CA PRO A 70 0.57 -14.89 44.13
C PRO A 70 0.24 -15.09 42.65
N GLU A 71 -1.04 -15.07 42.33
CA GLU A 71 -1.52 -15.23 40.95
C GLU A 71 -0.85 -14.20 40.02
N HIS A 72 -0.34 -14.68 38.88
CA HIS A 72 0.33 -13.89 37.86
C HIS A 72 1.71 -13.30 38.21
N PHE A 73 2.29 -13.66 39.36
CA PHE A 73 3.69 -13.38 39.68
C PHE A 73 4.57 -14.61 39.45
N GLU A 74 5.84 -14.38 39.11
CA GLU A 74 6.86 -15.41 38.93
C GLU A 74 8.24 -14.92 39.38
N GLY A 75 9.18 -15.86 39.43
CA GLY A 75 10.53 -15.64 39.94
C GLY A 75 10.70 -16.17 41.35
N ASN A 76 11.95 -16.30 41.76
CA ASN A 76 12.30 -16.87 43.07
C ASN A 76 11.80 -15.98 44.23
N SER A 77 11.74 -14.66 44.00
CA SER A 77 11.23 -13.67 44.95
C SER A 77 9.90 -13.05 44.49
N CYS A 78 9.20 -13.66 43.53
CA CYS A 78 8.00 -13.11 42.89
C CYS A 78 8.24 -11.70 42.32
N GLU A 79 9.47 -11.48 41.86
CA GLU A 79 9.96 -10.17 41.45
C GLU A 79 9.46 -9.75 40.07
N ARG A 80 8.91 -10.69 39.28
CA ARG A 80 8.41 -10.47 37.93
C ARG A 80 6.95 -10.89 37.82
N CYS A 81 6.27 -10.35 36.80
CA CYS A 81 4.99 -10.89 36.37
C CYS A 81 5.22 -12.09 35.46
N GLN A 82 4.31 -13.05 35.49
CA GLN A 82 4.29 -14.17 34.55
C GLN A 82 4.33 -13.69 33.10
N LEU A 83 4.90 -14.48 32.20
CA LEU A 83 4.89 -14.21 30.76
C LEU A 83 3.47 -13.85 30.26
N GLY A 84 3.36 -12.76 29.51
CA GLY A 84 2.06 -12.23 29.06
C GLY A 84 1.36 -11.31 30.05
N TYR A 85 1.98 -10.99 31.20
CA TYR A 85 1.48 -10.02 32.18
C TYR A 85 2.49 -8.89 32.38
N ARG A 86 1.98 -7.68 32.61
CA ARG A 86 2.78 -6.49 32.94
C ARG A 86 2.52 -6.03 34.36
N ARG A 87 3.53 -5.41 34.95
CA ARG A 87 3.42 -4.70 36.23
C ARG A 87 2.81 -3.32 35.98
N VAL A 88 1.64 -3.06 36.55
CA VAL A 88 0.95 -1.76 36.37
C VAL A 88 1.74 -0.64 37.03
N ASN A 89 2.00 0.45 36.29
CA ASN A 89 2.70 1.66 36.74
C ASN A 89 4.10 1.40 37.31
N ASN A 90 4.73 0.28 36.93
CA ASN A 90 6.01 -0.17 37.47
C ASN A 90 6.06 -0.22 39.01
N GLN A 91 4.92 -0.44 39.66
CA GLN A 91 4.84 -0.49 41.12
C GLN A 91 5.49 -1.78 41.65
N LEU A 92 6.69 -1.65 42.20
CA LEU A 92 7.51 -2.78 42.62
C LEU A 92 6.92 -3.51 43.84
N PHE A 93 6.40 -2.75 44.81
CA PHE A 93 5.83 -3.26 46.04
C PHE A 93 4.30 -3.18 46.03
N ASP A 94 3.64 -4.29 46.36
CA ASP A 94 2.17 -4.39 46.33
C ASP A 94 1.59 -4.01 44.95
N GLY A 95 2.37 -4.25 43.90
CA GLY A 95 1.97 -4.00 42.53
C GLY A 95 0.94 -5.03 42.05
N ILE A 96 0.29 -4.72 40.94
CA ILE A 96 -0.67 -5.62 40.29
C ILE A 96 -0.08 -6.08 38.96
N CYS A 97 -0.03 -7.39 38.75
CA CYS A 97 0.27 -7.97 37.44
C CYS A 97 -1.04 -8.06 36.64
N LYS A 98 -1.10 -7.34 35.51
CA LYS A 98 -2.26 -7.34 34.60
C LYS A 98 -1.89 -7.96 33.26
N LYS A 99 -2.78 -8.81 32.73
CA LYS A 99 -2.59 -9.47 31.43
C LYS A 99 -2.41 -8.45 30.31
N CYS A 100 -1.47 -8.71 29.42
CA CYS A 100 -1.29 -7.98 28.17
C CYS A 100 -2.35 -8.42 27.15
N GLU A 101 -3.09 -7.46 26.59
CA GLU A 101 -4.20 -7.72 25.66
C GLU A 101 -3.76 -7.64 24.20
N CYS A 102 -2.76 -8.43 23.83
CA CYS A 102 -2.07 -8.36 22.53
C CYS A 102 -2.59 -9.35 21.48
N GLN A 103 -3.85 -9.77 21.58
CA GLN A 103 -4.48 -10.75 20.69
C GLN A 103 -3.66 -12.04 20.51
N GLY A 104 -2.78 -12.40 21.46
CA GLY A 104 -1.89 -13.56 21.34
C GLY A 104 -0.72 -13.37 20.36
N HIS A 105 -0.44 -12.15 19.92
CA HIS A 105 0.67 -11.78 19.04
C HIS A 105 1.85 -11.13 19.77
N SER A 106 1.72 -10.87 21.06
CA SER A 106 2.85 -10.50 21.92
C SER A 106 2.59 -10.94 23.36
N GLN A 107 3.67 -11.20 24.09
CA GLN A 107 3.66 -11.48 25.52
C GLN A 107 4.18 -10.30 26.35
N GLU A 108 4.59 -9.21 25.68
CA GLU A 108 5.17 -8.03 26.30
C GLU A 108 4.32 -6.80 25.99
N CYS A 109 4.06 -5.99 27.02
CA CYS A 109 3.36 -4.73 26.86
C CYS A 109 3.89 -3.67 27.83
N ASP A 110 3.82 -2.41 27.42
CA ASP A 110 4.29 -1.26 28.17
C ASP A 110 3.65 -1.18 29.56
N THR A 111 4.47 -0.96 30.59
CA THR A 111 4.06 -1.06 32.00
C THR A 111 3.06 0.01 32.42
N PHE A 112 2.98 1.13 31.70
CA PHE A 112 2.06 2.23 31.98
C PHE A 112 0.81 2.17 31.10
N SER A 113 0.99 2.28 29.78
CA SER A 113 -0.10 2.32 28.79
C SER A 113 -0.74 0.96 28.52
N GLY A 114 -0.01 -0.15 28.73
CA GLY A 114 -0.46 -1.48 28.33
C GLY A 114 -0.42 -1.73 26.83
N LYS A 115 0.20 -0.82 26.05
CA LYS A 115 0.43 -1.01 24.61
C LYS A 115 1.36 -2.19 24.38
N CYS A 116 1.00 -3.09 23.48
CA CYS A 116 1.81 -4.23 23.12
C CYS A 116 3.13 -3.82 22.47
N LEU A 117 4.19 -4.53 22.84
CA LEU A 117 5.54 -4.36 22.31
C LEU A 117 5.87 -5.55 21.43
N ASN A 118 6.73 -5.36 20.41
CA ASN A 118 7.24 -6.45 19.58
C ASN A 118 6.14 -7.39 19.03
N CYS A 119 5.08 -6.82 18.44
CA CYS A 119 4.01 -7.61 17.82
C CYS A 119 4.58 -8.60 16.80
N GLN A 120 4.28 -9.88 16.98
CA GLN A 120 4.70 -10.99 16.13
C GLN A 120 3.65 -11.30 15.06
N HIS A 121 3.90 -12.31 14.24
CA HIS A 121 2.95 -12.81 13.23
C HIS A 121 2.48 -11.74 12.22
N ASN A 122 3.37 -10.80 11.89
CA ASN A 122 3.13 -9.68 10.97
C ASN A 122 1.95 -8.77 11.38
N THR A 123 1.75 -8.61 12.69
CA THR A 123 0.72 -7.74 13.25
C THR A 123 1.30 -6.42 13.74
N THR A 124 0.43 -5.43 13.90
CA THR A 124 0.72 -4.09 14.39
C THR A 124 -0.50 -3.51 15.10
N GLY A 125 -0.37 -2.28 15.59
CA GLY A 125 -1.38 -1.63 16.41
C GLY A 125 -1.11 -1.79 17.91
N PRO A 126 -1.80 -1.00 18.75
CA PRO A 126 -1.58 -0.99 20.20
C PRO A 126 -1.88 -2.32 20.89
N ARG A 127 -2.66 -3.20 20.26
CA ARG A 127 -3.04 -4.53 20.73
C ARG A 127 -2.62 -5.64 19.76
N CYS A 128 -1.75 -5.34 18.80
CA CYS A 128 -1.41 -6.27 17.71
C CYS A 128 -2.66 -6.76 16.95
N GLU A 129 -3.65 -5.88 16.82
CA GLU A 129 -4.99 -6.17 16.29
C GLU A 129 -5.13 -5.88 14.79
N GLN A 130 -4.09 -5.33 14.18
CA GLN A 130 -4.03 -4.98 12.76
C GLN A 130 -2.91 -5.77 12.08
N CYS A 131 -3.01 -6.00 10.78
CA CYS A 131 -1.88 -6.49 10.01
C CYS A 131 -0.93 -5.34 9.66
N LEU A 132 0.37 -5.65 9.53
CA LEU A 132 1.32 -4.70 8.95
C LEU A 132 0.89 -4.30 7.52
N PRO A 133 1.23 -3.09 7.04
CA PRO A 133 1.04 -2.73 5.65
C PRO A 133 1.65 -3.78 4.71
N GLY A 134 0.92 -4.16 3.67
CA GLY A 134 1.28 -5.23 2.73
C GLY A 134 0.89 -6.62 3.20
N PHE A 135 0.22 -6.75 4.35
CA PHE A 135 -0.26 -8.02 4.88
C PHE A 135 -1.76 -7.99 5.13
N TYR A 136 -2.41 -9.14 4.97
CA TYR A 136 -3.82 -9.35 5.23
C TYR A 136 -4.04 -10.58 6.11
N GLY A 137 -5.17 -10.62 6.82
CA GLY A 137 -5.50 -11.70 7.75
C GLY A 137 -6.46 -11.23 8.85
N ASN A 138 -6.78 -12.14 9.78
CA ASN A 138 -7.62 -11.85 10.94
C ASN A 138 -6.84 -12.03 12.25
N PRO A 139 -6.20 -10.97 12.79
CA PRO A 139 -5.43 -11.03 14.04
C PRO A 139 -6.25 -11.46 15.26
N SER A 140 -7.58 -11.35 15.22
CA SER A 140 -8.44 -11.72 16.36
C SER A 140 -8.44 -13.22 16.66
N LEU A 141 -8.01 -14.05 15.70
CA LEU A 141 -7.84 -15.50 15.92
C LEU A 141 -6.64 -15.82 16.83
N GLY A 142 -5.68 -14.89 16.90
CA GLY A 142 -4.50 -14.96 17.74
C GLY A 142 -3.50 -16.07 17.44
N GLY A 143 -2.29 -15.91 18.00
CA GLY A 143 -1.20 -16.85 17.80
C GLY A 143 -0.88 -17.08 16.31
N VAL A 144 -0.51 -18.31 15.97
CA VAL A 144 -0.19 -18.70 14.58
C VAL A 144 -1.43 -18.68 13.67
N LEU A 145 -2.64 -18.94 14.21
CA LEU A 145 -3.89 -18.93 13.44
C LEU A 145 -4.28 -17.52 12.96
N GLY A 146 -3.98 -16.50 13.76
CA GLY A 146 -4.18 -15.09 13.42
C GLY A 146 -3.03 -14.45 12.65
N GLN A 147 -2.04 -15.21 12.17
CA GLN A 147 -0.90 -14.63 11.48
C GLN A 147 -1.29 -13.95 10.17
N CYS A 148 -0.75 -12.77 9.92
CA CYS A 148 -1.00 -12.06 8.67
C CYS A 148 -0.05 -12.55 7.56
N LYS A 149 -0.59 -12.69 6.35
CA LYS A 149 0.12 -13.14 5.15
C LYS A 149 0.36 -11.97 4.19
N PRO A 150 1.48 -11.92 3.45
CA PRO A 150 1.72 -10.87 2.48
C PRO A 150 0.70 -10.94 1.33
N CYS A 151 0.24 -9.79 0.86
CA CYS A 151 -0.53 -9.70 -0.38
C CYS A 151 0.37 -9.53 -1.60
N ALA A 152 -0.11 -10.04 -2.74
CA ALA A 152 0.48 -9.87 -4.05
C ALA A 152 -0.38 -8.85 -4.82
N CYS A 153 0.17 -7.66 -5.05
CA CYS A 153 -0.56 -6.53 -5.62
C CYS A 153 0.21 -5.87 -6.77
N PRO A 154 0.52 -6.52 -7.91
CA PRO A 154 0.02 -7.82 -8.36
C PRO A 154 0.92 -9.00 -8.02
N THR A 155 2.19 -8.75 -7.68
CA THR A 155 3.14 -9.76 -7.19
C THR A 155 3.72 -9.33 -5.84
N VAL A 156 4.39 -10.26 -5.14
CA VAL A 156 5.05 -9.96 -3.86
C VAL A 156 6.39 -9.27 -4.08
N GLU A 157 7.07 -9.62 -5.18
CA GLU A 157 8.40 -9.10 -5.53
C GLU A 157 8.34 -7.70 -6.12
N ASN A 158 7.23 -7.34 -6.78
CA ASN A 158 7.02 -6.04 -7.42
C ASN A 158 5.61 -5.49 -7.11
N PRO A 159 5.31 -5.14 -5.84
CA PRO A 159 4.00 -4.67 -5.45
C PRO A 159 3.78 -3.23 -5.95
N ARG A 160 2.61 -3.02 -6.56
CA ARG A 160 1.98 -1.75 -6.96
C ARG A 160 0.94 -1.28 -5.96
N SER A 161 0.82 -1.95 -4.82
CA SER A 161 0.10 -1.46 -3.65
C SER A 161 0.73 -2.08 -2.40
N ILE A 162 0.91 -1.26 -1.36
CA ILE A 162 1.29 -1.72 -0.02
C ILE A 162 0.09 -1.83 0.92
N GLN A 163 -1.13 -1.66 0.41
CA GLN A 163 -2.35 -1.76 1.20
C GLN A 163 -3.26 -2.81 0.61
N CYS A 164 -3.69 -3.73 1.47
CA CYS A 164 -4.63 -4.77 1.13
C CYS A 164 -5.47 -5.13 2.35
N THR A 165 -6.69 -5.59 2.10
CA THR A 165 -7.64 -5.98 3.15
C THR A 165 -8.29 -7.30 2.78
N LEU A 166 -8.66 -8.11 3.78
CA LEU A 166 -9.47 -9.32 3.55
C LEU A 166 -10.73 -8.97 2.75
N SER A 167 -11.04 -9.76 1.73
CA SER A 167 -12.29 -9.61 0.99
C SER A 167 -13.45 -10.08 1.87
N GLN A 168 -14.46 -9.23 2.08
CA GLN A 168 -15.62 -9.54 2.94
C GLN A 168 -16.53 -10.66 2.38
N LEU A 169 -16.20 -11.23 1.21
CA LEU A 169 -17.00 -12.24 0.51
C LEU A 169 -16.90 -13.67 1.07
N VAL A 170 -16.14 -13.91 2.14
CA VAL A 170 -16.12 -15.24 2.79
C VAL A 170 -17.20 -15.31 3.87
N LEU A 171 -18.47 -15.22 3.44
CA LEU A 171 -19.59 -15.78 4.18
C LEU A 171 -19.53 -17.31 4.02
N GLU A 172 -19.20 -17.98 5.12
CA GLU A 172 -19.47 -19.40 5.42
C GLU A 172 -19.80 -20.29 4.22
N GLY A 173 -18.77 -20.80 3.55
CA GLY A 173 -18.95 -21.83 2.53
C GLY A 173 -17.64 -22.43 2.09
N ALA A 174 -17.53 -23.76 2.16
CA ALA A 174 -16.42 -24.55 1.63
C ALA A 174 -16.30 -24.53 0.08
N ALA A 175 -16.78 -23.46 -0.56
CA ALA A 175 -16.84 -23.26 -2.00
C ALA A 175 -15.96 -22.10 -2.51
N ALA A 176 -15.21 -21.40 -1.65
CA ALA A 176 -14.22 -20.39 -2.06
C ALA A 176 -12.81 -21.00 -2.12
N VAL A 177 -12.66 -22.11 -2.85
CA VAL A 177 -11.34 -22.63 -3.22
C VAL A 177 -10.86 -21.76 -4.38
N ASN A 178 -9.91 -20.87 -4.08
CA ASN A 178 -9.12 -20.06 -5.02
C ASN A 178 -9.88 -19.01 -5.84
N GLN A 179 -10.07 -17.79 -5.33
CA GLN A 179 -9.69 -16.63 -6.16
C GLN A 179 -9.52 -15.25 -5.49
N ASP A 180 -10.16 -14.88 -4.37
CA ASP A 180 -10.02 -13.50 -3.86
C ASP A 180 -10.02 -13.37 -2.32
N GLU A 181 -9.00 -13.91 -1.65
CA GLU A 181 -8.86 -13.82 -0.17
C GLU A 181 -8.71 -12.36 0.32
N TYR A 182 -8.19 -11.46 -0.51
CA TYR A 182 -7.95 -10.04 -0.20
C TYR A 182 -8.20 -9.14 -1.42
N VAL A 183 -8.26 -7.83 -1.21
CA VAL A 183 -8.28 -6.81 -2.27
C VAL A 183 -7.22 -5.76 -1.94
N CYS A 184 -6.51 -5.27 -2.96
CA CYS A 184 -5.55 -4.19 -2.85
C CYS A 184 -6.28 -2.85 -2.94
N THR A 185 -6.13 -1.99 -1.94
CA THR A 185 -7.00 -0.80 -1.76
C THR A 185 -6.36 0.51 -2.17
N ALA A 186 -5.07 0.49 -2.56
CA ALA A 186 -4.31 1.68 -2.93
C ALA A 186 -3.30 1.37 -4.04
N CYS A 187 -3.79 1.03 -5.24
CA CYS A 187 -2.94 0.84 -6.41
C CYS A 187 -2.19 2.14 -6.78
N GLU A 188 -0.93 2.00 -7.16
CA GLU A 188 -0.10 3.06 -7.72
C GLU A 188 -0.75 3.68 -8.96
N ALA A 189 -0.43 4.95 -9.23
CA ALA A 189 -0.96 5.65 -10.39
C ALA A 189 -0.65 4.89 -11.69
N GLY A 190 -1.68 4.65 -12.50
CA GLY A 190 -1.58 3.87 -13.74
C GLY A 190 -1.89 2.38 -13.59
N TYR A 191 -2.18 1.91 -12.38
CA TYR A 191 -2.59 0.54 -12.10
C TYR A 191 -4.02 0.49 -11.57
N ASP A 192 -4.72 -0.60 -11.87
CA ASP A 192 -6.12 -0.81 -11.53
C ASP A 192 -6.40 -2.32 -11.38
N GLY A 193 -7.60 -2.68 -10.96
CA GLY A 193 -7.99 -4.06 -10.63
C GLY A 193 -7.84 -4.40 -9.14
N ASN A 194 -8.42 -5.53 -8.73
CA ASN A 194 -8.46 -5.93 -7.31
C ASN A 194 -7.07 -6.26 -6.74
N LYS A 195 -6.11 -6.53 -7.63
CA LYS A 195 -4.72 -6.87 -7.34
C LYS A 195 -3.75 -5.89 -8.03
N CYS A 196 -4.21 -4.76 -8.57
CA CYS A 196 -3.38 -3.88 -9.39
C CYS A 196 -2.79 -4.62 -10.62
N GLU A 197 -3.55 -5.57 -11.15
CA GLU A 197 -3.16 -6.55 -12.18
C GLU A 197 -3.49 -6.11 -13.61
N ILE A 198 -4.06 -4.92 -13.78
CA ILE A 198 -4.32 -4.29 -15.08
C ILE A 198 -3.84 -2.84 -15.06
N CYS A 199 -3.53 -2.29 -16.23
CA CYS A 199 -3.27 -0.86 -16.33
C CYS A 199 -4.59 -0.07 -16.19
N ALA A 200 -4.54 1.03 -15.45
CA ALA A 200 -5.66 1.95 -15.30
C ALA A 200 -6.09 2.53 -16.65
N ASP A 201 -7.29 3.10 -16.69
CA ASP A 201 -7.73 3.81 -17.89
C ASP A 201 -6.79 4.97 -18.25
N GLY A 202 -6.51 5.16 -19.53
CA GLY A 202 -5.50 6.11 -20.01
C GLY A 202 -4.05 5.64 -19.86
N TYR A 203 -3.82 4.41 -19.41
CA TYR A 203 -2.50 3.78 -19.31
C TYR A 203 -2.45 2.47 -20.11
N PHE A 204 -1.24 2.11 -20.55
CA PHE A 204 -0.98 0.85 -21.25
C PHE A 204 0.36 0.24 -20.88
N GLY A 205 0.51 -1.07 -21.08
CA GLY A 205 1.74 -1.80 -20.83
C GLY A 205 1.50 -3.16 -20.18
N ASP A 206 2.56 -3.71 -19.59
CA ASP A 206 2.53 -4.94 -18.80
C ASP A 206 2.52 -4.62 -17.30
N PRO A 207 1.42 -4.85 -16.58
CA PRO A 207 1.32 -4.55 -15.15
C PRO A 207 2.25 -5.39 -14.28
N PHE A 208 2.77 -6.51 -14.79
CA PHE A 208 3.70 -7.40 -14.08
C PHE A 208 5.18 -7.06 -14.36
N ALA A 209 5.45 -6.17 -15.32
CA ALA A 209 6.81 -5.78 -15.66
C ALA A 209 7.48 -4.98 -14.54
N SER A 210 8.71 -5.38 -14.20
CA SER A 210 9.61 -4.61 -13.33
C SER A 210 10.28 -3.44 -14.04
N ASP A 211 10.42 -3.51 -15.36
CA ASP A 211 10.98 -2.44 -16.19
C ASP A 211 9.95 -1.30 -16.36
N PRO A 212 10.24 -0.08 -15.89
CA PRO A 212 9.33 1.06 -16.02
C PRO A 212 8.87 1.34 -17.46
N GLN A 213 9.71 1.04 -18.46
CA GLN A 213 9.37 1.29 -19.87
C GLN A 213 8.33 0.31 -20.42
N LYS A 214 8.21 -0.87 -19.82
CA LYS A 214 7.23 -1.91 -20.17
C LYS A 214 6.03 -1.90 -19.23
N SER A 215 6.21 -1.34 -18.02
CA SER A 215 5.16 -1.18 -17.02
C SER A 215 4.05 -0.24 -17.47
N CYS A 216 2.97 -0.15 -16.70
CA CYS A 216 1.83 0.72 -17.04
C CYS A 216 2.27 2.18 -17.14
N ARG A 217 2.14 2.75 -18.33
CA ARG A 217 2.54 4.13 -18.66
C ARG A 217 1.41 4.88 -19.37
N PRO A 218 1.37 6.22 -19.30
CA PRO A 218 0.31 7.00 -19.93
C PRO A 218 0.25 6.77 -21.44
N CYS A 219 -0.95 6.76 -21.98
CA CYS A 219 -1.16 6.72 -23.42
C CYS A 219 -0.79 8.05 -24.08
N GLU A 220 -0.19 7.96 -25.26
CA GLU A 220 0.34 9.12 -26.00
C GLU A 220 -0.60 9.53 -27.14
N CYS A 221 -1.79 10.02 -26.80
CA CYS A 221 -2.82 10.39 -27.78
C CYS A 221 -2.74 11.85 -28.26
N ASN A 222 -1.55 12.47 -28.18
CA ASN A 222 -1.28 13.86 -28.59
C ASN A 222 -2.28 14.91 -28.05
N GLY A 223 -2.90 14.67 -26.89
CA GLY A 223 -3.93 15.56 -26.32
C GLY A 223 -5.24 15.61 -27.12
N ASN A 224 -5.43 14.71 -28.08
CA ASN A 224 -6.62 14.62 -28.92
C ASN A 224 -7.60 13.55 -28.38
N ILE A 225 -7.76 13.48 -27.06
CA ILE A 225 -8.72 12.61 -26.36
C ILE A 225 -9.45 13.38 -25.26
N ASP A 226 -10.56 12.83 -24.78
CA ASP A 226 -11.24 13.35 -23.59
C ASP A 226 -10.74 12.60 -22.34
N ASN A 227 -9.96 13.28 -21.51
CA ASN A 227 -9.39 12.70 -20.28
C ASN A 227 -10.45 12.23 -19.26
N ALA A 228 -11.72 12.66 -19.40
CA ALA A 228 -12.82 12.21 -18.54
C ALA A 228 -13.54 10.96 -19.10
N ALA A 229 -13.29 10.59 -20.36
CA ALA A 229 -13.89 9.41 -20.98
C ALA A 229 -13.10 8.14 -20.62
N ILE A 230 -13.83 7.03 -20.45
CA ILE A 230 -13.24 5.71 -20.27
C ILE A 230 -12.93 5.08 -21.63
N GLY A 231 -11.83 4.34 -21.70
CA GLY A 231 -11.42 3.58 -22.88
C GLY A 231 -10.74 4.46 -23.93
N ASN A 232 -9.93 5.43 -23.50
CA ASN A 232 -9.22 6.34 -24.40
C ASN A 232 -8.19 5.63 -25.30
N CYS A 233 -7.56 4.58 -24.77
CA CYS A 233 -6.56 3.78 -25.47
C CYS A 233 -6.66 2.30 -25.10
N ASP A 234 -6.10 1.45 -25.96
CA ASP A 234 -5.90 0.03 -25.67
C ASP A 234 -4.85 -0.16 -24.56
N ARG A 235 -5.22 -0.93 -23.53
CA ARG A 235 -4.39 -1.16 -22.33
C ARG A 235 -3.11 -1.97 -22.60
N THR A 236 -3.02 -2.65 -23.73
CA THR A 236 -1.85 -3.47 -24.11
C THR A 236 -0.98 -2.76 -25.13
N THR A 237 -1.59 -2.22 -26.20
CA THR A 237 -0.84 -1.63 -27.31
C THR A 237 -0.58 -0.14 -27.13
N GLY A 238 -1.44 0.56 -26.36
CA GLY A 238 -1.42 2.02 -26.22
C GLY A 238 -2.04 2.76 -27.40
N GLU A 239 -2.65 2.05 -28.35
CA GLU A 239 -3.35 2.66 -29.49
C GLU A 239 -4.57 3.45 -29.01
N CYS A 240 -4.70 4.70 -29.48
CA CYS A 240 -5.77 5.59 -29.10
C CYS A 240 -7.07 5.24 -29.84
N LEU A 241 -8.12 4.93 -29.09
CA LEU A 241 -9.38 4.40 -29.62
C LEU A 241 -10.48 5.46 -29.78
N ARG A 242 -10.31 6.63 -29.14
CA ARG A 242 -11.35 7.67 -29.03
C ARG A 242 -10.82 9.07 -29.37
N CYS A 243 -10.25 9.22 -30.57
CA CYS A 243 -9.74 10.50 -31.06
C CYS A 243 -10.86 11.56 -31.19
N ILE A 244 -10.59 12.78 -30.71
CA ILE A 244 -11.46 13.95 -30.83
C ILE A 244 -10.82 15.05 -31.70
N GLY A 245 -11.55 16.12 -32.01
CA GLY A 245 -10.99 17.25 -32.75
C GLY A 245 -10.72 16.97 -34.23
N TYR A 246 -11.50 16.08 -34.84
CA TYR A 246 -11.34 15.62 -36.23
C TYR A 246 -9.99 14.98 -36.51
N THR A 247 -9.48 14.19 -35.56
CA THR A 247 -8.20 13.49 -35.67
C THR A 247 -8.38 11.98 -35.80
N THR A 248 -7.33 11.30 -36.26
CA THR A 248 -7.24 9.86 -36.46
C THR A 248 -5.78 9.41 -36.40
N GLY A 249 -5.52 8.13 -36.61
CA GLY A 249 -4.22 7.49 -36.42
C GLY A 249 -4.06 6.89 -35.02
N PRO A 250 -3.06 6.02 -34.82
CA PRO A 250 -2.86 5.27 -33.58
C PRO A 250 -2.55 6.15 -32.36
N LYS A 251 -2.15 7.41 -32.58
CA LYS A 251 -1.89 8.43 -31.57
C LYS A 251 -2.74 9.69 -31.77
N CYS A 252 -3.81 9.62 -32.57
CA CYS A 252 -4.61 10.77 -32.96
C CYS A 252 -3.75 11.91 -33.56
N GLU A 253 -2.74 11.53 -34.35
CA GLU A 253 -1.70 12.40 -34.91
C GLU A 253 -1.98 12.89 -36.33
N GLU A 254 -3.06 12.42 -36.94
CA GLU A 254 -3.48 12.78 -38.29
C GLU A 254 -4.85 13.46 -38.26
N CYS A 255 -5.12 14.35 -39.22
CA CYS A 255 -6.50 14.80 -39.41
C CYS A 255 -7.32 13.69 -40.09
N LEU A 256 -8.61 13.60 -39.78
CA LEU A 256 -9.53 12.70 -40.47
C LEU A 256 -9.50 12.93 -41.99
N PRO A 257 -9.86 11.92 -42.78
CA PRO A 257 -10.16 12.12 -44.20
C PRO A 257 -11.13 13.29 -44.41
N ASN A 258 -10.93 14.02 -45.49
CA ASN A 258 -11.64 15.23 -45.89
C ASN A 258 -11.45 16.42 -44.91
N HIS A 259 -10.36 16.41 -44.14
CA HIS A 259 -9.92 17.50 -43.28
C HIS A 259 -8.47 17.88 -43.60
N TRP A 260 -8.07 19.08 -43.17
CA TRP A 260 -6.73 19.64 -43.34
C TRP A 260 -6.32 20.45 -42.11
N GLY A 261 -5.04 20.83 -42.04
CA GLY A 261 -4.44 21.49 -40.88
C GLY A 261 -3.46 20.57 -40.16
N SER A 262 -3.27 20.78 -38.87
CA SER A 262 -2.36 19.96 -38.04
C SER A 262 -3.08 19.42 -36.82
N ALA A 263 -3.11 18.09 -36.70
CA ALA A 263 -3.65 17.39 -35.53
C ALA A 263 -2.84 17.67 -34.25
N LEU A 264 -1.51 17.76 -34.37
CA LEU A 264 -0.62 18.10 -33.27
C LEU A 264 -0.78 19.55 -32.79
N ALA A 265 -1.22 20.45 -33.69
CA ALA A 265 -1.55 21.83 -33.33
C ALA A 265 -3.04 22.01 -32.99
N HIS A 266 -3.84 20.93 -32.97
CA HIS A 266 -5.29 20.97 -32.74
C HIS A 266 -6.05 21.90 -33.69
N THR A 267 -5.66 21.93 -34.97
CA THR A 267 -6.21 22.83 -36.00
C THR A 267 -6.91 22.11 -37.15
N CYS A 268 -7.20 20.82 -37.01
CA CYS A 268 -7.90 20.07 -38.05
C CYS A 268 -9.26 20.70 -38.38
N ARG A 269 -9.50 20.97 -39.66
CA ARG A 269 -10.69 21.62 -40.19
C ARG A 269 -11.22 20.87 -41.39
N PRO A 270 -12.55 20.77 -41.57
CA PRO A 270 -13.13 20.13 -42.73
C PRO A 270 -12.78 20.91 -44.00
N CYS A 271 -12.41 20.20 -45.07
CA CYS A 271 -12.09 20.77 -46.38
C CYS A 271 -13.28 21.52 -46.98
N ARG A 272 -14.47 20.89 -46.94
CA ARG A 272 -15.72 21.39 -47.54
C ARG A 272 -15.59 21.65 -49.06
N CYS A 273 -14.92 20.75 -49.78
CA CYS A 273 -14.89 20.79 -51.24
C CYS A 273 -16.29 20.56 -51.82
N HIS A 274 -16.68 21.38 -52.79
CA HIS A 274 -17.98 21.28 -53.44
C HIS A 274 -18.12 19.95 -54.19
N SER A 275 -19.18 19.18 -53.92
CA SER A 275 -19.34 17.81 -54.40
C SER A 275 -19.33 17.67 -55.92
N PHE A 276 -19.84 18.67 -56.64
CA PHE A 276 -19.83 18.69 -58.10
C PHE A 276 -18.62 19.42 -58.69
N GLY A 277 -18.11 20.42 -57.97
CA GLY A 277 -17.06 21.31 -58.47
C GLY A 277 -15.65 20.79 -58.21
N SER A 278 -15.47 19.84 -57.29
CA SER A 278 -14.17 19.26 -56.97
C SER A 278 -13.96 17.87 -57.56
N LEU A 279 -12.70 17.48 -57.72
CA LEU A 279 -12.30 16.13 -58.13
C LEU A 279 -12.42 15.12 -56.97
N SER A 280 -12.25 15.59 -55.74
CA SER A 280 -12.27 14.77 -54.51
C SER A 280 -12.77 15.62 -53.33
N PRO A 281 -13.43 15.01 -52.32
CA PRO A 281 -13.74 15.68 -51.06
C PRO A 281 -12.49 16.03 -50.22
N GLN A 282 -11.32 15.44 -50.53
CA GLN A 282 -10.04 15.76 -49.89
C GLN A 282 -9.42 17.01 -50.54
N CYS A 283 -8.95 17.91 -49.68
CA CYS A 283 -8.19 19.10 -50.05
C CYS A 283 -6.70 18.95 -49.70
N SER A 284 -5.89 19.91 -50.11
CA SER A 284 -4.48 20.01 -49.70
C SER A 284 -4.35 20.07 -48.18
N ASN A 285 -3.56 19.17 -47.59
CA ASN A 285 -3.37 19.09 -46.14
C ASN A 285 -2.77 20.38 -45.54
N GLN A 286 -2.00 21.14 -46.34
CA GLN A 286 -1.31 22.36 -45.89
C GLN A 286 -2.15 23.62 -46.10
N THR A 287 -2.81 23.74 -47.26
CA THR A 287 -3.49 24.99 -47.65
C THR A 287 -5.01 24.92 -47.51
N GLY A 288 -5.59 23.72 -47.41
CA GLY A 288 -7.03 23.52 -47.41
C GLY A 288 -7.69 23.68 -48.78
N GLN A 289 -6.90 23.90 -49.84
CA GLN A 289 -7.41 24.14 -51.18
C GLN A 289 -7.85 22.84 -51.86
N CYS A 290 -9.07 22.83 -52.39
CA CYS A 290 -9.65 21.74 -53.14
C CYS A 290 -9.15 21.72 -54.59
N GLN A 291 -9.08 20.52 -55.19
CA GLN A 291 -8.77 20.39 -56.61
C GLN A 291 -10.06 20.54 -57.42
N CYS A 292 -10.19 21.65 -58.15
CA CYS A 292 -11.39 21.97 -58.90
C CYS A 292 -11.43 21.28 -60.27
N ARG A 293 -12.64 20.91 -60.69
CA ARG A 293 -12.95 20.48 -62.05
C ARG A 293 -12.88 21.68 -62.99
N GLU A 294 -12.76 21.39 -64.28
CA GLU A 294 -12.81 22.40 -65.33
C GLU A 294 -14.10 23.23 -65.23
N GLY A 295 -14.01 24.54 -65.45
CA GLY A 295 -15.12 25.48 -65.28
C GLY A 295 -15.36 25.97 -63.85
N TYR A 296 -14.75 25.34 -62.83
CA TYR A 296 -14.89 25.74 -61.41
C TYR A 296 -13.65 26.46 -60.86
N THR A 297 -13.85 27.30 -59.85
CA THR A 297 -12.82 28.09 -59.16
C THR A 297 -13.16 28.27 -57.68
N SER A 298 -12.34 29.01 -56.93
CA SER A 298 -12.30 29.16 -55.46
C SER A 298 -11.61 28.02 -54.70
N ASP A 299 -11.25 28.27 -53.43
CA ASP A 299 -10.63 27.28 -52.54
C ASP A 299 -11.50 26.03 -52.31
N ARG A 300 -12.82 26.16 -52.46
CA ARG A 300 -13.79 25.07 -52.27
C ARG A 300 -14.43 24.57 -53.57
N CYS A 301 -14.06 25.13 -54.71
CA CYS A 301 -14.66 24.80 -56.00
C CYS A 301 -16.18 25.06 -56.06
N ASP A 302 -16.67 26.04 -55.31
CA ASP A 302 -18.10 26.40 -55.21
C ASP A 302 -18.50 27.60 -56.08
N ARG A 303 -17.60 28.03 -56.97
CA ARG A 303 -17.83 29.13 -57.92
C ARG A 303 -17.42 28.70 -59.32
N CYS A 304 -18.06 29.29 -60.33
CA CYS A 304 -17.64 29.11 -61.71
C CYS A 304 -16.49 30.08 -62.04
N LEU A 305 -15.63 29.69 -62.97
CA LEU A 305 -14.65 30.58 -63.58
C LEU A 305 -15.35 31.77 -64.24
N PRO A 306 -14.69 32.93 -64.38
CA PRO A 306 -15.22 34.04 -65.17
C PRO A 306 -15.62 33.57 -66.58
N GLY A 307 -16.82 33.92 -67.02
CA GLY A 307 -17.38 33.45 -68.29
C GLY A 307 -18.14 32.12 -68.22
N HIS A 308 -18.23 31.48 -67.05
CA HIS A 308 -19.05 30.30 -66.80
C HIS A 308 -20.15 30.60 -65.76
N GLY A 309 -21.25 29.83 -65.77
CA GLY A 309 -22.38 30.02 -64.86
C GLY A 309 -23.08 28.71 -64.52
N ASP A 310 -23.99 28.73 -63.54
CA ASP A 310 -24.73 27.54 -63.07
C ASP A 310 -23.83 26.47 -62.37
N VAL A 311 -23.46 26.78 -61.12
CA VAL A 311 -22.62 25.91 -60.24
C VAL A 311 -23.24 24.53 -60.01
N GLY A 312 -24.58 24.42 -60.04
CA GLY A 312 -25.28 23.14 -59.85
C GLY A 312 -25.20 22.24 -61.09
N ASN A 313 -24.85 22.78 -62.25
CA ASN A 313 -24.95 22.11 -63.54
C ASN A 313 -23.62 22.06 -64.30
N GLY A 314 -22.50 21.97 -63.59
CA GLY A 314 -21.20 21.77 -64.24
C GLY A 314 -20.48 23.06 -64.65
N CYS A 315 -20.97 24.24 -64.26
CA CYS A 315 -20.42 25.52 -64.71
C CYS A 315 -20.21 25.59 -66.23
N PRO A 316 -21.25 25.40 -67.08
CA PRO A 316 -21.10 25.58 -68.52
C PRO A 316 -20.66 27.01 -68.88
N GLU A 317 -19.99 27.13 -70.02
CA GLU A 317 -19.61 28.43 -70.59
C GLU A 317 -20.86 29.26 -70.93
N CYS A 318 -20.86 30.52 -70.52
CA CYS A 318 -21.96 31.44 -70.75
C CYS A 318 -22.03 31.81 -72.23
N LYS A 319 -23.14 31.45 -72.89
CA LYS A 319 -23.47 31.95 -74.23
C LYS A 319 -24.10 33.33 -74.14
N CYS A 320 -23.34 34.31 -73.64
CA CYS A 320 -23.80 35.68 -73.49
C CYS A 320 -23.99 36.34 -74.87
N ASN A 321 -25.15 36.97 -75.08
CA ASN A 321 -25.36 37.85 -76.22
C ASN A 321 -24.76 39.23 -75.88
N ILE A 322 -23.82 39.70 -76.70
CA ILE A 322 -23.13 40.99 -76.53
C ILE A 322 -24.07 42.19 -76.40
N THR A 323 -25.33 42.04 -76.81
CA THR A 323 -26.35 43.12 -76.74
C THR A 323 -26.91 43.34 -75.33
N GLY A 324 -26.71 42.41 -74.38
CA GLY A 324 -27.44 42.45 -73.10
C GLY A 324 -26.70 41.99 -71.84
N SER A 325 -25.40 41.73 -71.90
CA SER A 325 -24.64 41.20 -70.75
C SER A 325 -23.60 42.21 -70.27
N LEU A 326 -23.82 42.82 -69.09
CA LEU A 326 -22.79 43.55 -68.34
C LEU A 326 -22.05 42.56 -67.44
N GLY A 327 -20.72 42.51 -67.57
CA GLY A 327 -19.84 41.64 -66.80
C GLY A 327 -19.72 42.01 -65.33
#